data_AF-A0A323USP3-F1
#
_entry.id   AF-A0A323USP3-F1
#
_cell.length_a   1.000
_cell.length_b   1.000
_cell.length_c   1.000
_cell.angle_alpha   90.00
_cell.angle_beta   90.00
_cell.angle_gamma   90.00
#
_symmetry.space_group_name_H-M   'P 1'
#
loop_
_entity.id
_entity.type
_entity.pdbx_description
1 polymer ?
#
loop_
_entity_poly.entity_id
_entity_poly.type
_entity_poly.pdbx_seq_one_letter_code
_entity_poly.pdbx_strand_id
1 'polypeptide(L)'
;MVRRALFSKWLGKGVLYVLIGLNGVTGALARVPDSANPLGVAAVERPRVASEDLRRWLVSGFEEPLIAASMSSRTEDEDLTRAIAQYEREAPGGRLGAFDEFLLRYPESAWRVSLYTNLGLANYANGYFSRAIDAWHQAWLAGRDDARIPVRSLADRAVGELIRMHARVGHAERVAGLLAEVGDRPLLGSASEAVAGARQGLWMMRNDPGVSYLCGPMALRTLAQHADAPQASVLRLEAYRSGEQGVSLNQVSELAAEAGMAYAPIFREKGGAIPVPSVIHWKVSHYAAIVGERDGRYHIQDPTFGADLWVSRDAIEHESSGYFLVPATQKKDGWRTVSLEEGAKVYGMGFTAANDPRATTPEDDKEKDCEDSRGMCTYNVHGMLVSLNLTDTPVGYRPAVGPAVFVTLTYNQREAYQPALPTFGHVGPKWSTNWLSYVTDDPASAGTRVQRNVAGGGARTYAGYSSATGAFTAESRDGAILVRVAADPIRYERRLADGS
;
A
#
# COMPACT_ATOMS: atom_id res chain seq x y z
N MET A 1 -21.66 -1.11 -24.48
CA MET A 1 -22.17 -0.61 -23.19
C MET A 1 -21.21 -1.02 -22.09
N VAL A 2 -20.19 -0.20 -21.88
CA VAL A 2 -19.44 0.02 -20.65
C VAL A 2 -18.97 1.46 -20.85
N ARG A 3 -19.24 2.40 -19.93
CA ARG A 3 -18.67 3.73 -20.01
C ARG A 3 -17.97 4.02 -18.69
N ARG A 4 -16.64 4.08 -18.77
CA ARG A 4 -15.69 4.39 -17.70
C ARG A 4 -15.86 5.84 -17.28
N ALA A 5 -15.84 6.09 -15.96
CA ALA A 5 -15.81 7.43 -15.40
C ALA A 5 -14.39 8.01 -15.53
N LEU A 6 -14.27 9.12 -16.24
CA LEU A 6 -13.10 9.99 -16.28
C LEU A 6 -13.46 11.25 -15.47
N PHE A 7 -12.66 11.61 -14.48
CA PHE A 7 -12.78 12.89 -13.80
C PHE A 7 -12.20 14.00 -14.68
N SER A 8 -13.04 14.98 -15.01
CA SER A 8 -12.67 16.26 -15.60
C SER A 8 -13.23 17.35 -14.68
N LYS A 9 -12.38 18.30 -14.28
CA LYS A 9 -12.79 19.52 -13.55
C LYS A 9 -13.83 20.28 -14.40
N TRP A 10 -15.04 20.44 -13.88
CA TRP A 10 -16.12 21.21 -14.51
C TRP A 10 -16.32 22.55 -13.82
N LEU A 11 -16.03 23.65 -14.54
CA LEU A 11 -16.57 24.98 -14.28
C LEU A 11 -17.74 25.19 -15.27
N GLY A 12 -18.92 25.56 -14.75
CA GLY A 12 -20.19 25.49 -15.47
C GLY A 12 -20.40 26.48 -16.62
N LYS A 13 -21.08 26.01 -17.68
CA LYS A 13 -22.38 26.47 -18.22
C LYS A 13 -22.64 25.73 -19.55
N GLY A 14 -23.88 25.26 -19.75
CA GLY A 14 -24.21 24.15 -20.63
C GLY A 14 -24.05 24.38 -22.14
N VAL A 15 -23.69 23.30 -22.84
CA VAL A 15 -24.07 22.99 -24.23
C VAL A 15 -24.25 21.47 -24.33
N LEU A 16 -25.37 21.07 -24.92
CA LEU A 16 -25.83 19.71 -25.19
C LEU A 16 -24.94 19.02 -26.25
N TYR A 17 -24.42 17.82 -25.98
CA TYR A 17 -23.92 16.94 -27.05
C TYR A 17 -24.25 15.45 -26.85
N VAL A 18 -24.59 14.84 -27.97
CA VAL A 18 -25.23 13.55 -28.22
C VAL A 18 -24.28 12.37 -27.98
N LEU A 19 -24.77 11.32 -27.31
CA LEU A 19 -24.13 10.01 -27.22
C LEU A 19 -24.28 9.24 -28.55
N ILE A 20 -23.17 8.76 -29.11
CA ILE A 20 -23.19 7.56 -29.97
C ILE A 20 -22.75 6.37 -29.11
N GLY A 21 -23.70 5.49 -28.80
CA GLY A 21 -23.46 4.19 -28.20
C GLY A 21 -23.35 3.13 -29.29
N LEU A 22 -22.36 2.25 -29.19
CA LEU A 22 -22.38 0.98 -29.91
C LEU A 22 -22.59 -0.14 -28.88
N ASN A 23 -23.82 -0.64 -28.87
CA ASN A 23 -24.13 -2.03 -28.55
C ASN A 23 -24.44 -2.74 -29.85
N GLY A 24 -23.99 -3.98 -29.95
CA GLY A 24 -24.29 -4.86 -31.06
C GLY A 24 -25.79 -5.00 -31.27
N VAL A 25 -26.21 -4.70 -32.49
CA VAL A 25 -27.40 -5.28 -33.11
C VAL A 25 -26.86 -6.11 -34.26
N THR A 26 -27.24 -7.39 -34.29
CA THR A 26 -27.05 -8.29 -35.43
C THR A 26 -27.70 -7.68 -36.67
N GLY A 27 -26.87 -7.24 -37.62
CA GLY A 27 -27.29 -6.72 -38.91
C GLY A 27 -26.35 -7.22 -40.00
N ALA A 28 -26.92 -7.82 -41.04
CA ALA A 28 -26.22 -8.47 -42.13
C ALA A 28 -25.18 -7.57 -42.81
N LEU A 29 -23.96 -8.10 -43.00
CA LEU A 29 -22.89 -7.44 -43.75
C LEU A 29 -23.16 -7.53 -45.26
N ALA A 30 -23.46 -6.40 -45.90
CA ALA A 30 -23.28 -6.23 -47.33
C ALA A 30 -21.82 -5.81 -47.61
N ARG A 31 -21.13 -6.58 -48.46
CA ARG A 31 -19.80 -6.25 -49.00
C ARG A 31 -19.86 -5.00 -49.86
N VAL A 32 -18.87 -4.11 -49.73
CA VAL A 32 -18.51 -3.12 -50.76
C VAL A 32 -17.01 -3.28 -51.05
N PRO A 33 -16.57 -3.23 -52.33
CA PRO A 33 -15.27 -3.74 -52.74
C PRO A 33 -14.14 -2.70 -52.68
N ASP A 34 -12.93 -3.20 -52.48
CA ASP A 34 -11.67 -2.48 -52.58
C ASP A 34 -11.49 -1.81 -53.94
N SER A 35 -11.12 -0.53 -53.95
CA SER A 35 -10.37 0.05 -55.06
C SER A 35 -9.40 1.16 -54.60
N ALA A 36 -8.12 0.85 -54.80
CA ALA A 36 -6.99 1.69 -55.18
C ALA A 36 -6.67 2.97 -54.36
N ASN A 37 -5.58 2.90 -53.58
CA ASN A 37 -4.80 4.04 -53.10
C ASN A 37 -3.62 4.29 -54.05
N PRO A 38 -3.57 5.41 -54.81
CA PRO A 38 -2.52 5.67 -55.78
C PRO A 38 -1.51 6.69 -55.26
N LEU A 39 -0.77 6.39 -54.19
CA LEU A 39 0.48 7.09 -53.85
C LEU A 39 1.45 6.09 -53.22
N GLY A 40 2.44 5.69 -54.01
CA GLY A 40 3.48 4.72 -53.64
C GLY A 40 4.42 5.24 -52.55
N VAL A 41 3.97 5.18 -51.30
CA VAL A 41 4.85 5.21 -50.14
C VAL A 41 5.07 3.76 -49.75
N ALA A 42 6.29 3.25 -49.96
CA ALA A 42 6.68 1.94 -49.46
C ALA A 42 6.36 1.88 -47.97
N ALA A 43 5.46 0.96 -47.60
CA ALA A 43 5.20 0.67 -46.21
C ALA A 43 6.52 0.21 -45.60
N VAL A 44 7.12 1.06 -44.75
CA VAL A 44 8.14 0.63 -43.81
C VAL A 44 7.50 -0.53 -43.05
N GLU A 45 7.98 -1.76 -43.29
CA GLU A 45 7.65 -2.89 -42.46
C GLU A 45 8.04 -2.52 -41.04
N ARG A 46 7.04 -2.08 -40.26
CA ARG A 46 7.17 -2.03 -38.81
C ARG A 46 7.43 -3.48 -38.40
N PRO A 47 8.46 -3.75 -37.58
CA PRO A 47 8.67 -5.10 -37.09
C PRO A 47 7.35 -5.59 -36.50
N ARG A 48 6.94 -6.82 -36.83
CA ARG A 48 5.89 -7.51 -36.08
C ARG A 48 6.34 -7.52 -34.63
N VAL A 49 5.79 -6.62 -33.83
CA VAL A 49 5.99 -6.62 -32.38
C VAL A 49 5.39 -7.93 -31.90
N ALA A 50 6.25 -8.87 -31.49
CA ALA A 50 5.83 -9.97 -30.66
C ALA A 50 5.49 -9.41 -29.27
N SER A 51 4.30 -8.82 -29.12
CA SER A 51 3.68 -8.67 -27.79
C SER A 51 2.99 -10.00 -27.50
N GLU A 52 3.42 -10.80 -26.53
CA GLU A 52 3.17 -10.58 -25.11
C GLU A 52 1.69 -10.31 -24.75
N ASP A 53 0.73 -10.83 -25.52
CA ASP A 53 -0.69 -10.85 -25.11
C ASP A 53 -0.91 -11.89 -23.99
N LEU A 54 -0.29 -11.64 -22.83
CA LEU A 54 -0.61 -12.39 -21.61
C LEU A 54 -2.06 -12.08 -21.24
N ARG A 55 -2.83 -13.15 -20.96
CA ARG A 55 -4.22 -12.99 -20.52
C ARG A 55 -4.25 -12.23 -19.21
N ARG A 56 -5.09 -11.20 -19.18
CA ARG A 56 -5.20 -10.24 -18.09
C ARG A 56 -6.64 -10.13 -17.61
N TRP A 57 -6.87 -10.35 -16.32
CA TRP A 57 -8.18 -10.17 -15.68
C TRP A 57 -8.12 -9.10 -14.61
N LEU A 58 -9.14 -8.24 -14.57
CA LEU A 58 -9.32 -7.25 -13.51
C LEU A 58 -10.28 -7.84 -12.49
N VAL A 59 -9.87 -7.84 -11.22
CA VAL A 59 -10.68 -8.33 -10.09
C VAL A 59 -10.92 -7.16 -9.16
N SER A 60 -12.17 -6.92 -8.78
CA SER A 60 -12.50 -5.82 -7.87
C SER A 60 -11.83 -6.03 -6.52
N GLY A 61 -11.21 -5.00 -5.95
CA GLY A 61 -10.50 -5.09 -4.66
C GLY A 61 -9.07 -5.65 -4.72
N PHE A 62 -8.58 -6.06 -5.90
CA PHE A 62 -7.16 -6.34 -6.11
C PHE A 62 -6.41 -5.07 -6.54
N GLU A 63 -5.21 -4.87 -5.98
CA GLU A 63 -4.36 -3.73 -6.32
C GLU A 63 -3.69 -3.90 -7.70
N GLU A 64 -3.37 -5.14 -8.06
CA GLU A 64 -2.74 -5.49 -9.33
C GLU A 64 -3.68 -6.39 -10.17
N PRO A 65 -3.65 -6.27 -11.51
CA PRO A 65 -4.38 -7.20 -12.37
C PRO A 65 -3.85 -8.64 -12.23
N LEU A 66 -4.72 -9.61 -12.47
CA LEU A 66 -4.29 -11.00 -12.66
C LEU A 66 -3.67 -11.17 -14.04
N ILE A 67 -2.52 -11.82 -14.10
CA ILE A 67 -1.75 -12.08 -15.32
C ILE A 67 -1.39 -13.57 -15.35
N ALA A 68 -1.75 -14.24 -16.44
CA ALA A 68 -1.31 -15.61 -16.68
C ALA A 68 0.14 -15.59 -17.18
N ALA A 69 1.07 -16.11 -16.39
CA ALA A 69 2.47 -16.30 -16.75
C ALA A 69 2.68 -17.43 -17.75
N SER A 70 1.70 -18.29 -18.01
CA SER A 70 1.81 -19.35 -19.01
C SER A 70 0.43 -19.70 -19.59
N MET A 71 0.39 -20.70 -20.45
CA MET A 71 -0.87 -21.29 -20.88
C MET A 71 -1.50 -22.03 -19.71
N SER A 72 -2.74 -21.67 -19.36
CA SER A 72 -3.58 -22.41 -18.41
C SER A 72 -4.56 -23.30 -19.18
N SER A 73 -5.06 -24.32 -18.49
CA SER A 73 -6.14 -25.14 -19.03
C SER A 73 -7.50 -24.45 -18.92
N ARG A 74 -8.46 -24.83 -19.77
CA ARG A 74 -9.84 -24.34 -19.67
C ARG A 74 -10.46 -24.61 -18.30
N THR A 75 -10.21 -25.79 -17.72
CA THR A 75 -10.71 -26.14 -16.40
C THR A 75 -10.11 -25.26 -15.31
N GLU A 76 -8.80 -24.99 -15.37
CA GLU A 76 -8.15 -24.07 -14.45
C GLU A 76 -8.75 -22.66 -14.53
N ASP A 77 -9.03 -22.15 -15.73
CA ASP A 77 -9.65 -20.84 -15.91
C ASP A 77 -11.10 -20.78 -15.40
N GLU A 78 -11.87 -21.85 -15.64
CA GLU A 78 -13.24 -21.98 -15.13
C GLU A 78 -13.25 -22.04 -13.59
N ASP A 79 -12.27 -22.71 -12.99
CA ASP A 79 -12.09 -22.81 -11.54
C ASP A 79 -11.68 -21.46 -10.93
N LEU A 80 -10.73 -20.75 -11.56
CA LEU A 80 -10.34 -19.41 -11.13
C LEU A 80 -11.51 -18.41 -11.24
N THR A 81 -12.30 -18.51 -12.30
CA THR A 81 -13.50 -17.69 -12.47
C THR A 81 -14.50 -17.91 -11.32
N ARG A 82 -14.67 -19.15 -10.85
CA ARG A 82 -15.51 -19.44 -9.69
C ARG A 82 -14.94 -18.88 -8.40
N ALA A 83 -13.62 -18.96 -8.20
CA ALA A 83 -12.95 -18.36 -7.04
C ALA A 83 -13.12 -16.83 -7.01
N ILE A 84 -12.95 -16.15 -8.16
CA ILE A 84 -13.19 -14.71 -8.30
C ILE A 84 -14.64 -14.37 -7.95
N ALA A 85 -15.61 -15.09 -8.54
CA ALA A 85 -17.02 -14.83 -8.29
C ALA A 85 -17.41 -15.09 -6.83
N GLN A 86 -16.76 -16.04 -6.15
CA GLN A 86 -16.96 -16.26 -4.72
C GLN A 86 -16.40 -15.11 -3.89
N TYR A 87 -15.16 -14.72 -4.15
CA TYR A 87 -14.52 -13.58 -3.49
C TYR A 87 -15.33 -12.29 -3.62
N GLU A 88 -15.83 -11.98 -4.81
CA GLU A 88 -16.63 -10.77 -5.06
C GLU A 88 -18.00 -10.79 -4.34
N ARG A 89 -18.57 -11.97 -4.06
CA ARG A 89 -19.83 -12.10 -3.29
C ARG A 89 -19.63 -11.96 -1.78
N GLU A 90 -18.44 -12.22 -1.24
CA GLU A 90 -18.20 -12.36 0.19
C GLU A 90 -17.75 -11.06 0.92
N ALA A 91 -17.72 -9.88 0.27
CA ALA A 91 -17.19 -8.64 0.88
C ALA A 91 -18.12 -8.04 1.97
N PRO A 92 -17.60 -7.54 3.13
CA PRO A 92 -16.36 -6.77 3.28
C PRO A 92 -15.28 -7.38 4.20
N GLY A 93 -14.02 -7.36 3.74
CA GLY A 93 -12.86 -7.99 4.41
C GLY A 93 -12.37 -9.29 3.75
N GLY A 94 -12.94 -9.63 2.59
CA GLY A 94 -12.44 -10.59 1.60
C GLY A 94 -11.78 -11.82 2.19
N ARG A 95 -12.56 -12.84 2.55
CA ARG A 95 -11.98 -14.16 2.83
C ARG A 95 -11.26 -14.62 1.57
N LEU A 96 -9.94 -14.61 1.63
CA LEU A 96 -9.08 -15.00 0.51
C LEU A 96 -9.05 -16.52 0.29
N GLY A 97 -9.79 -17.29 1.11
CA GLY A 97 -9.79 -18.74 1.13
C GLY A 97 -10.13 -19.38 -0.22
N ALA A 98 -10.99 -18.77 -1.03
CA ALA A 98 -11.29 -19.28 -2.38
C ALA A 98 -10.05 -19.32 -3.29
N PHE A 99 -9.14 -18.35 -3.13
CA PHE A 99 -7.87 -18.33 -3.86
C PHE A 99 -6.83 -19.25 -3.22
N ASP A 100 -6.83 -19.40 -1.90
CA ASP A 100 -5.98 -20.39 -1.21
C ASP A 100 -6.33 -21.81 -1.68
N GLU A 101 -7.62 -22.15 -1.74
CA GLU A 101 -8.11 -23.43 -2.26
C GLU A 101 -7.74 -23.63 -3.73
N PHE A 102 -7.85 -22.58 -4.56
CA PHE A 102 -7.41 -22.63 -5.95
C PHE A 102 -5.91 -22.91 -6.07
N LEU A 103 -5.06 -22.20 -5.31
CA LEU A 103 -3.60 -22.37 -5.35
C LEU A 103 -3.15 -23.71 -4.77
N LEU A 104 -3.88 -24.27 -3.80
CA LEU A 104 -3.65 -25.64 -3.32
C LEU A 104 -3.99 -26.68 -4.40
N ARG A 105 -5.05 -26.46 -5.17
CA ARG A 105 -5.45 -27.36 -6.27
C ARG A 105 -4.55 -27.23 -7.50
N TYR A 106 -4.06 -26.03 -7.78
CA TYR A 106 -3.23 -25.69 -8.94
C TYR A 106 -1.92 -25.01 -8.51
N PRO A 107 -0.99 -25.74 -7.86
CA PRO A 107 0.24 -25.15 -7.31
C PRO A 107 1.18 -24.57 -8.40
N GLU A 108 1.14 -25.14 -9.60
CA GLU A 108 1.86 -24.66 -10.78
C GLU A 108 0.98 -23.83 -11.73
N SER A 109 -0.11 -23.24 -11.20
CA SER A 109 -1.03 -22.42 -11.99
C SER A 109 -0.31 -21.33 -12.76
N ALA A 110 -0.74 -21.08 -14.00
CA ALA A 110 -0.28 -19.94 -14.78
C ALA A 110 -0.52 -18.61 -14.06
N TRP A 111 -1.53 -18.53 -13.20
CA TRP A 111 -1.97 -17.32 -12.53
C TRP A 111 -1.25 -17.05 -11.20
N ARG A 112 -0.44 -18.01 -10.72
CA ARG A 112 0.07 -18.03 -9.34
C ARG A 112 0.88 -16.80 -8.94
N VAL A 113 1.71 -16.24 -9.83
CA VAL A 113 2.52 -15.06 -9.51
C VAL A 113 1.61 -13.86 -9.19
N SER A 114 0.62 -13.60 -10.05
CA SER A 114 -0.31 -12.49 -9.86
C SER A 114 -1.28 -12.70 -8.70
N LEU A 115 -1.69 -13.96 -8.44
CA LEU A 115 -2.53 -14.31 -7.30
C LEU A 115 -1.77 -14.11 -5.99
N TYR A 116 -0.61 -14.74 -5.81
CA TYR A 116 0.19 -14.60 -4.60
C TYR A 116 0.60 -13.14 -4.33
N THR A 117 0.90 -12.36 -5.37
CA THR A 117 1.20 -10.93 -5.21
C THR A 117 0.01 -10.17 -4.61
N ASN A 118 -1.18 -10.34 -5.17
CA ASN A 118 -2.40 -9.70 -4.65
C ASN A 118 -2.84 -10.23 -3.29
N LEU A 119 -2.70 -11.54 -3.05
CA LEU A 119 -2.97 -12.15 -1.75
C LEU A 119 -2.06 -11.56 -0.68
N GLY A 120 -0.78 -11.34 -0.97
CA GLY A 120 0.12 -10.69 -0.02
C GLY A 120 -0.29 -9.25 0.29
N LEU A 121 -0.63 -8.46 -0.73
CA LEU A 121 -1.11 -7.07 -0.57
C LEU A 121 -2.40 -7.02 0.24
N ALA A 122 -3.38 -7.87 -0.08
CA ALA A 122 -4.65 -7.95 0.63
C ALA A 122 -4.50 -8.45 2.07
N ASN A 123 -3.68 -9.49 2.31
CA ASN A 123 -3.40 -9.98 3.67
C ASN A 123 -2.76 -8.89 4.52
N TYR A 124 -1.76 -8.18 3.98
CA TYR A 124 -1.11 -7.07 4.67
C TYR A 124 -2.09 -5.95 5.03
N ALA A 125 -2.95 -5.56 4.08
CA ALA A 125 -3.96 -4.53 4.31
C ALA A 125 -4.99 -4.91 5.39
N ASN A 126 -5.28 -6.21 5.55
CA ASN A 126 -6.21 -6.74 6.55
C ASN A 126 -5.53 -7.17 7.86
N GLY A 127 -4.21 -6.96 8.00
CA GLY A 127 -3.47 -7.27 9.21
C GLY A 127 -3.03 -8.72 9.37
N TYR A 128 -3.10 -9.55 8.32
CA TYR A 128 -2.59 -10.94 8.28
C TYR A 128 -1.11 -10.97 7.86
N PHE A 129 -0.23 -10.48 8.73
CA PHE A 129 1.18 -10.22 8.39
C PHE A 129 1.99 -11.46 8.00
N SER A 130 1.85 -12.59 8.72
CA SER A 130 2.59 -13.81 8.38
C SER A 130 2.14 -14.38 7.03
N ARG A 131 0.83 -14.38 6.77
CA ARG A 131 0.27 -14.80 5.48
C ARG A 131 0.73 -13.91 4.33
N ALA A 132 0.88 -12.61 4.57
CA ALA A 132 1.40 -11.68 3.58
C ALA A 132 2.85 -12.01 3.20
N ILE A 133 3.71 -12.26 4.19
CA ILE A 133 5.10 -12.70 3.99
C ILE A 133 5.15 -13.97 3.15
N ASP A 134 4.37 -14.99 3.52
CA ASP A 134 4.35 -16.26 2.81
C ASP A 134 3.89 -16.09 1.36
N ALA A 135 2.81 -15.36 1.12
CA ALA A 135 2.29 -15.12 -0.22
C ALA A 135 3.30 -14.37 -1.10
N TRP A 136 3.90 -13.28 -0.64
CA TRP A 136 4.92 -12.57 -1.42
C TRP A 136 6.16 -13.43 -1.69
N HIS A 137 6.55 -14.28 -0.74
CA HIS A 137 7.64 -15.22 -0.96
C HIS A 137 7.32 -16.24 -2.05
N GLN A 138 6.10 -16.79 -2.08
CA GLN A 138 5.67 -17.70 -3.15
C GLN A 138 5.61 -16.99 -4.51
N ALA A 139 5.10 -15.75 -4.57
CA ALA A 139 5.12 -14.96 -5.81
C ALA A 139 6.54 -14.73 -6.32
N TRP A 140 7.47 -14.40 -5.42
CA TRP A 140 8.88 -14.20 -5.74
C TRP A 140 9.52 -15.46 -6.31
N LEU A 141 9.40 -16.60 -5.63
CA LEU A 141 9.94 -17.88 -6.10
C LEU A 141 9.39 -18.29 -7.46
N ALA A 142 8.09 -18.07 -7.69
CA ALA A 142 7.41 -18.46 -8.92
C ALA A 142 7.75 -17.57 -10.13
N GLY A 143 8.10 -16.30 -9.91
CA GLY A 143 8.22 -15.30 -10.98
C GLY A 143 9.61 -14.68 -11.17
N ARG A 144 10.57 -14.92 -10.26
CA ARG A 144 11.88 -14.24 -10.25
C ARG A 144 12.72 -14.39 -11.53
N ASP A 145 12.56 -15.52 -12.22
CA ASP A 145 13.32 -15.88 -13.42
C ASP A 145 12.55 -15.59 -14.73
N ASP A 146 11.35 -14.99 -14.65
CA ASP A 146 10.55 -14.65 -15.82
C ASP A 146 11.06 -13.36 -16.49
N ALA A 147 11.35 -13.44 -17.79
CA ALA A 147 11.85 -12.30 -18.57
C ALA A 147 10.74 -11.35 -19.06
N ARG A 148 9.48 -11.80 -19.09
CA ARG A 148 8.37 -11.00 -19.62
C ARG A 148 8.01 -9.90 -18.64
N ILE A 149 7.95 -8.67 -19.14
CA ILE A 149 7.81 -7.48 -18.29
C ILE A 149 6.61 -7.55 -17.35
N PRO A 150 5.40 -7.98 -17.76
CA PRO A 150 4.27 -8.01 -16.83
C PRO A 150 4.45 -8.97 -15.65
N VAL A 151 5.00 -10.17 -15.88
CA VAL A 151 5.22 -11.16 -14.82
C VAL A 151 6.38 -10.70 -13.93
N ARG A 152 7.46 -10.21 -14.53
CA ARG A 152 8.61 -9.65 -13.81
C ARG A 152 8.21 -8.48 -12.92
N SER A 153 7.39 -7.55 -13.40
CA SER A 153 6.90 -6.42 -12.59
C SER A 153 6.17 -6.87 -11.33
N LEU A 154 5.37 -7.95 -11.42
CA LEU A 154 4.67 -8.52 -10.26
C LEU A 154 5.63 -9.24 -9.31
N ALA A 155 6.59 -10.00 -9.84
CA ALA A 155 7.63 -10.64 -9.03
C ALA A 155 8.51 -9.60 -8.31
N ASP A 156 8.88 -8.52 -9.00
CA ASP A 156 9.62 -7.38 -8.45
C ASP A 156 8.80 -6.72 -7.33
N ARG A 157 7.51 -6.44 -7.58
CA ARG A 157 6.59 -5.91 -6.57
C ARG A 157 6.54 -6.81 -5.34
N ALA A 158 6.38 -8.12 -5.52
CA ALA A 158 6.31 -9.07 -4.43
C ALA A 158 7.61 -9.09 -3.59
N VAL A 159 8.79 -9.16 -4.21
CA VAL A 159 10.05 -9.15 -3.44
C VAL A 159 10.31 -7.81 -2.76
N GLY A 160 9.88 -6.71 -3.38
CA GLY A 160 9.92 -5.38 -2.76
C GLY A 160 9.05 -5.32 -1.50
N GLU A 161 7.84 -5.83 -1.55
CA GLU A 161 6.96 -5.90 -0.37
C GLU A 161 7.50 -6.84 0.71
N LEU A 162 7.98 -8.02 0.31
CA LEU A 162 8.58 -9.02 1.20
C LEU A 162 9.80 -8.47 1.96
N ILE A 163 10.75 -7.88 1.24
CA ILE A 163 11.99 -7.37 1.86
C ILE A 163 11.70 -6.16 2.75
N ARG A 164 10.77 -5.30 2.34
CA ARG A 164 10.32 -4.16 3.15
C ARG A 164 9.68 -4.65 4.44
N MET A 165 8.84 -5.69 4.37
CA MET A 165 8.21 -6.28 5.53
C MET A 165 9.25 -6.84 6.50
N HIS A 166 10.22 -7.61 6.02
CA HIS A 166 11.30 -8.13 6.86
C HIS A 166 12.19 -7.06 7.47
N ALA A 167 12.51 -5.99 6.72
CA ALA A 167 13.28 -4.87 7.23
C ALA A 167 12.52 -4.12 8.34
N ARG A 168 11.20 -4.00 8.20
CA ARG A 168 10.31 -3.37 9.19
C ARG A 168 10.22 -4.14 10.50
N VAL A 169 10.31 -5.46 10.49
CA VAL A 169 10.23 -6.30 11.70
C VAL A 169 11.57 -6.78 12.24
N GLY A 170 12.68 -6.20 11.76
CA GLY A 170 13.99 -6.49 12.31
C GLY A 170 14.62 -7.81 11.87
N HIS A 171 14.10 -8.47 10.82
CA HIS A 171 14.61 -9.77 10.36
C HIS A 171 15.89 -9.60 9.51
N ALA A 172 16.97 -9.09 10.11
CA ALA A 172 18.21 -8.70 9.42
C ALA A 172 18.79 -9.78 8.49
N GLU A 173 18.87 -11.03 8.95
CA GLU A 173 19.39 -12.13 8.14
C GLU A 173 18.49 -12.49 6.96
N ARG A 174 17.17 -12.37 7.12
CA ARG A 174 16.25 -12.59 6.00
C ARG A 174 16.36 -11.46 4.97
N VAL A 175 16.53 -10.21 5.41
CA VAL A 175 16.81 -9.08 4.52
C VAL A 175 18.12 -9.30 3.77
N ALA A 176 19.19 -9.68 4.45
CA ALA A 176 20.48 -9.98 3.80
C ALA A 176 20.35 -11.08 2.74
N GLY A 177 19.65 -12.16 3.05
CA GLY A 177 19.36 -13.24 2.10
C GLY A 177 18.57 -12.76 0.88
N LEU A 178 17.51 -11.97 1.08
CA LEU A 178 16.71 -11.41 -0.03
C LEU A 178 17.53 -10.44 -0.91
N LEU A 179 18.40 -9.63 -0.31
CA LEU A 179 19.30 -8.76 -1.07
C LEU A 179 20.28 -9.57 -1.94
N ALA A 180 20.76 -10.71 -1.42
CA ALA A 180 21.61 -11.61 -2.19
C ALA A 180 20.83 -12.32 -3.31
N GLU A 181 19.58 -12.75 -3.06
CA GLU A 181 18.71 -13.34 -4.09
C GLU A 181 18.37 -12.33 -5.20
N VAL A 182 18.13 -11.07 -4.86
CA VAL A 182 17.89 -9.99 -5.84
C VAL A 182 19.17 -9.67 -6.62
N GLY A 183 20.32 -9.64 -5.95
CA GLY A 183 21.62 -9.33 -6.56
C GLY A 183 21.63 -7.95 -7.25
N ASP A 184 22.22 -7.91 -8.45
CA ASP A 184 22.35 -6.71 -9.28
C ASP A 184 21.21 -6.56 -10.30
N ARG A 185 20.16 -7.38 -10.21
CA ARG A 185 19.06 -7.33 -11.17
C ARG A 185 18.36 -5.96 -11.10
N PRO A 186 18.13 -5.26 -12.22
CA PRO A 186 17.34 -4.04 -12.21
C PRO A 186 15.91 -4.32 -11.74
N LEU A 187 15.40 -3.52 -10.81
CA LEU A 187 14.03 -3.63 -10.29
C LEU A 187 13.13 -2.58 -10.90
N LEU A 188 11.91 -2.98 -11.25
CA LEU A 188 10.91 -2.08 -11.80
C LEU A 188 10.05 -1.43 -10.71
N GLY A 189 9.63 -0.17 -10.96
CA GLY A 189 8.66 0.53 -10.11
C GLY A 189 9.09 0.68 -8.64
N SER A 190 8.11 0.59 -7.74
CA SER A 190 8.27 0.80 -6.29
C SER A 190 9.17 -0.24 -5.60
N ALA A 191 9.41 -1.40 -6.22
CA ALA A 191 10.25 -2.45 -5.67
C ALA A 191 11.71 -2.00 -5.46
N SER A 192 12.22 -1.19 -6.39
CA SER A 192 13.57 -0.62 -6.27
C SER A 192 13.76 0.22 -5.01
N GLU A 193 12.72 0.95 -4.60
CA GLU A 193 12.74 1.78 -3.38
C GLU A 193 12.64 0.96 -2.12
N ALA A 194 11.83 -0.10 -2.16
CA ALA A 194 11.75 -1.05 -1.06
C ALA A 194 13.11 -1.73 -0.80
N VAL A 195 13.82 -2.12 -1.86
CA VAL A 195 15.16 -2.72 -1.76
C VAL A 195 16.20 -1.69 -1.30
N ALA A 196 16.17 -0.46 -1.83
CA ALA A 196 17.06 0.60 -1.37
C ALA A 196 16.87 0.91 0.13
N GLY A 197 15.60 1.04 0.56
CA GLY A 197 15.24 1.22 1.96
C GLY A 197 15.65 0.03 2.83
N ALA A 198 15.50 -1.20 2.34
CA ALA A 198 15.93 -2.39 3.06
C ALA A 198 17.46 -2.49 3.20
N ARG A 199 18.25 -2.04 2.22
CA ARG A 199 19.72 -1.94 2.35
C ARG A 199 20.12 -0.97 3.45
N GLN A 200 19.48 0.20 3.50
CA GLN A 200 19.69 1.18 4.56
C GLN A 200 19.27 0.61 5.92
N GLY A 201 18.07 0.01 6.00
CA GLY A 201 17.55 -0.60 7.21
C GLY A 201 18.46 -1.72 7.73
N LEU A 202 18.99 -2.57 6.85
CA LEU A 202 19.95 -3.61 7.23
C LEU A 202 21.25 -3.03 7.80
N TRP A 203 21.76 -1.95 7.20
CA TRP A 203 22.92 -1.27 7.74
C TRP A 203 22.63 -0.70 9.14
N MET A 204 21.49 -0.04 9.33
CA MET A 204 21.09 0.50 10.63
C MET A 204 20.92 -0.60 11.67
N MET A 205 20.24 -1.70 11.34
CA MET A 205 20.10 -2.86 12.22
C MET A 205 21.42 -3.44 12.72
N ARG A 206 22.47 -3.40 11.89
CA ARG A 206 23.80 -3.96 12.20
C ARG A 206 24.77 -2.97 12.85
N ASN A 207 24.60 -1.68 12.64
CA ASN A 207 25.56 -0.66 13.06
C ASN A 207 24.99 0.35 14.08
N ASP A 208 23.68 0.51 14.13
CA ASP A 208 22.97 1.34 15.11
C ASP A 208 21.67 0.64 15.57
N PRO A 209 21.78 -0.50 16.27
CA PRO A 209 20.62 -1.24 16.78
C PRO A 209 19.81 -0.43 17.79
N GLY A 210 20.40 0.59 18.41
CA GLY A 210 19.78 1.45 19.42
C GLY A 210 18.57 2.23 18.90
N VAL A 211 18.58 2.63 17.63
CA VAL A 211 17.45 3.31 16.98
C VAL A 211 16.62 2.39 16.09
N SER A 212 17.03 1.13 15.95
CA SER A 212 16.46 0.23 14.95
C SER A 212 15.35 -0.67 15.46
N TYR A 213 15.22 -0.90 16.77
CA TYR A 213 14.31 -1.90 17.32
C TYR A 213 13.41 -1.31 18.41
N LEU A 214 12.59 -0.32 18.05
CA LEU A 214 11.87 0.54 18.99
C LEU A 214 10.34 0.33 19.00
N CYS A 215 9.83 -0.73 18.37
CA CYS A 215 8.38 -0.97 18.29
C CYS A 215 7.65 -0.99 19.65
N GLY A 216 8.22 -1.61 20.68
CA GLY A 216 7.63 -1.66 22.02
C GLY A 216 7.52 -0.27 22.69
N PRO A 217 8.64 0.47 22.84
CA PRO A 217 8.63 1.85 23.31
C PRO A 217 7.68 2.77 22.53
N MET A 218 7.65 2.65 21.20
CA MET A 218 6.77 3.48 20.36
C MET A 218 5.29 3.11 20.50
N ALA A 219 4.96 1.83 20.71
CA ALA A 219 3.60 1.43 21.03
C ALA A 219 3.14 2.03 22.38
N LEU A 220 4.01 2.03 23.40
CA LEU A 220 3.72 2.72 24.67
C LEU A 220 3.53 4.22 24.47
N ARG A 221 4.38 4.86 23.63
CA ARG A 221 4.28 6.29 23.35
C ARG A 221 2.91 6.62 22.75
N THR A 222 2.44 5.82 21.80
CA THR A 222 1.11 5.96 21.21
C THR A 222 0.02 5.87 22.29
N LEU A 223 0.08 4.86 23.17
CA LEU A 223 -0.89 4.74 24.26
C LEU A 223 -0.83 5.91 25.25
N ALA A 224 0.37 6.40 25.57
CA ALA A 224 0.58 7.55 26.44
C ALA A 224 -0.05 8.82 25.84
N GLN A 225 0.10 9.04 24.53
CA GLN A 225 -0.52 10.17 23.83
C GLN A 225 -2.05 10.07 23.83
N HIS A 226 -2.61 8.88 23.61
CA HIS A 226 -4.08 8.67 23.69
C HIS A 226 -4.64 8.83 25.10
N ALA A 227 -3.84 8.57 26.12
CA ALA A 227 -4.22 8.74 27.53
C ALA A 227 -3.96 10.17 28.05
N ASP A 228 -3.58 11.12 27.20
CA ASP A 228 -3.17 12.48 27.58
C ASP A 228 -2.11 12.49 28.70
N ALA A 229 -1.19 11.52 28.67
CA ALA A 229 -0.13 11.41 29.66
C ALA A 229 0.80 12.63 29.63
N PRO A 230 1.47 12.97 30.76
CA PRO A 230 2.38 14.10 30.80
C PRO A 230 3.46 14.04 29.71
N GLN A 231 3.83 15.18 29.13
CA GLN A 231 4.86 15.27 28.09
C GLN A 231 6.19 14.60 28.51
N ALA A 232 6.54 14.65 29.80
CA ALA A 232 7.72 13.99 30.32
C ALA A 232 7.69 12.45 30.15
N SER A 233 6.51 11.83 30.25
CA SER A 233 6.33 10.40 29.99
C SER A 233 6.57 10.08 28.51
N VAL A 234 6.00 10.87 27.60
CA VAL A 234 6.19 10.73 26.15
C VAL A 234 7.66 10.86 25.77
N LEU A 235 8.34 11.91 26.27
CA LEU A 235 9.75 12.15 25.99
C LEU A 235 10.66 11.04 26.54
N ARG A 236 10.32 10.45 27.69
CA ARG A 236 11.05 9.30 28.25
C ARG A 236 10.98 8.09 27.31
N LEU A 237 9.81 7.81 26.74
CA LEU A 237 9.60 6.71 25.79
C LEU A 237 10.36 6.93 24.47
N GLU A 238 10.46 8.18 23.99
CA GLU A 238 11.22 8.55 22.80
C GLU A 238 12.74 8.50 22.98
N ALA A 239 13.21 8.76 24.20
CA ALA A 239 14.63 8.72 24.53
C ALA A 239 15.20 7.29 24.62
N TYR A 240 14.34 6.27 24.69
CA TYR A 240 14.78 4.88 24.82
C TYR A 240 15.63 4.43 23.62
N ARG A 241 16.64 3.58 23.89
CA ARG A 241 17.50 2.95 22.89
C ARG A 241 17.56 1.45 23.13
N SER A 242 17.34 0.66 22.08
CA SER A 242 17.30 -0.81 22.14
C SER A 242 18.68 -1.48 22.12
N GLY A 243 18.74 -2.73 22.57
CA GLY A 243 19.91 -3.59 22.34
C GLY A 243 19.88 -4.27 20.96
N GLU A 244 20.90 -5.07 20.64
CA GLU A 244 21.01 -5.82 19.37
C GLU A 244 19.87 -6.82 19.13
N GLN A 245 19.20 -7.28 20.20
CA GLN A 245 18.11 -8.25 20.15
C GLN A 245 16.72 -7.58 20.23
N GLY A 246 16.67 -6.25 20.17
CA GLY A 246 15.45 -5.46 20.34
C GLY A 246 15.05 -5.28 21.80
N VAL A 247 13.74 -5.27 22.05
CA VAL A 247 13.16 -5.00 23.37
C VAL A 247 12.26 -6.15 23.78
N SER A 248 12.51 -6.72 24.95
CA SER A 248 11.69 -7.79 25.53
C SER A 248 10.40 -7.25 26.16
N LEU A 249 9.40 -8.11 26.37
CA LEU A 249 8.14 -7.73 27.03
C LEU A 249 8.39 -7.21 28.45
N ASN A 250 9.38 -7.76 29.17
CA ASN A 250 9.78 -7.26 30.47
C ASN A 250 10.30 -5.82 30.38
N GLN A 251 11.20 -5.54 29.44
CA GLN A 251 11.74 -4.20 29.24
C GLN A 251 10.65 -3.21 28.81
N VAL A 252 9.67 -3.63 27.98
CA VAL A 252 8.51 -2.78 27.67
C VAL A 252 7.68 -2.51 28.94
N SER A 253 7.46 -3.53 29.79
CA SER A 253 6.72 -3.36 31.05
C SER A 253 7.45 -2.44 32.05
N GLU A 254 8.77 -2.57 32.17
CA GLU A 254 9.62 -1.72 33.01
C GLU A 254 9.58 -0.28 32.51
N LEU A 255 9.74 -0.08 31.20
CA LEU A 255 9.69 1.24 30.58
C LEU A 255 8.31 1.90 30.76
N ALA A 256 7.22 1.14 30.71
CA ALA A 256 5.89 1.64 31.04
C ALA A 256 5.84 2.16 32.49
N ALA A 257 6.36 1.40 33.45
CA ALA A 257 6.41 1.82 34.86
C ALA A 257 7.28 3.08 35.04
N GLU A 258 8.44 3.16 34.39
CA GLU A 258 9.29 4.35 34.40
C GLU A 258 8.58 5.57 33.79
N ALA A 259 7.75 5.39 32.76
CA ALA A 259 6.92 6.44 32.17
C ALA A 259 5.69 6.80 33.03
N GLY A 260 5.52 6.19 34.20
CA GLY A 260 4.35 6.40 35.07
C GLY A 260 3.08 5.73 34.58
N MET A 261 3.19 4.78 33.65
CA MET A 261 2.09 4.01 33.10
C MET A 261 1.98 2.67 33.86
N ALA A 262 0.97 2.54 34.71
CA ALA A 262 0.71 1.32 35.47
C ALA A 262 0.16 0.20 34.57
N TYR A 263 1.05 -0.54 33.92
CA TYR A 263 0.73 -1.62 32.99
C TYR A 263 1.29 -2.96 33.48
N ALA A 264 0.63 -4.06 33.10
CA ALA A 264 1.00 -5.42 33.49
C ALA A 264 1.03 -6.37 32.28
N PRO A 265 2.05 -7.25 32.17
CA PRO A 265 2.15 -8.21 31.08
C PRO A 265 1.21 -9.39 31.33
N ILE A 266 0.45 -9.75 30.30
CA ILE A 266 -0.52 -10.85 30.34
C ILE A 266 -0.40 -11.74 29.10
N PHE A 267 -0.74 -13.00 29.29
CA PHE A 267 -0.93 -13.97 28.22
C PHE A 267 -2.41 -14.26 28.09
N ARG A 268 -2.91 -14.07 26.88
CA ARG A 268 -4.32 -14.26 26.50
C ARG A 268 -4.41 -15.44 25.55
N GLU A 269 -5.11 -16.49 25.97
CA GLU A 269 -5.46 -17.61 25.09
C GLU A 269 -6.42 -17.20 23.97
N LYS A 270 -6.39 -17.96 22.88
CA LYS A 270 -7.27 -17.77 21.72
C LYS A 270 -8.74 -17.84 22.15
N GLY A 271 -9.55 -16.92 21.63
CA GLY A 271 -10.98 -16.80 21.97
C GLY A 271 -11.28 -15.94 23.20
N GLY A 272 -10.27 -15.61 24.02
CA GLY A 272 -10.41 -14.62 25.08
C GLY A 272 -10.69 -13.21 24.54
N ALA A 273 -11.31 -12.35 25.35
CA ALA A 273 -11.54 -10.95 25.01
C ALA A 273 -10.21 -10.24 24.70
N ILE A 274 -10.12 -9.56 23.55
CA ILE A 274 -8.92 -8.80 23.15
C ILE A 274 -8.81 -7.56 24.06
N PRO A 275 -7.67 -7.30 24.71
CA PRO A 275 -7.52 -6.14 25.59
C PRO A 275 -7.44 -4.82 24.81
N VAL A 276 -8.19 -3.81 25.25
CA VAL A 276 -8.18 -2.45 24.67
C VAL A 276 -8.31 -1.42 25.80
N PRO A 277 -7.42 -0.41 25.90
CA PRO A 277 -6.19 -0.26 25.12
C PRO A 277 -5.11 -1.27 25.56
N SER A 278 -4.18 -1.62 24.67
CA SER A 278 -3.06 -2.51 25.01
C SER A 278 -1.89 -2.39 24.05
N VAL A 279 -0.72 -2.88 24.46
CA VAL A 279 0.34 -3.25 23.52
C VAL A 279 0.15 -4.72 23.19
N ILE A 280 0.09 -5.05 21.90
CA ILE A 280 0.01 -6.43 21.38
C ILE A 280 1.38 -6.86 20.85
N HIS A 281 1.75 -8.12 21.08
CA HIS A 281 2.89 -8.75 20.42
C HIS A 281 2.45 -9.68 19.29
N TRP A 282 2.96 -9.42 18.08
CA TRP A 282 2.74 -10.23 16.87
C TRP A 282 3.76 -11.37 16.75
N LYS A 283 3.38 -12.45 16.08
CA LYS A 283 4.27 -13.61 15.81
C LYS A 283 5.50 -13.25 14.98
N VAL A 284 5.45 -12.16 14.22
CA VAL A 284 6.54 -11.65 13.41
C VAL A 284 7.54 -10.79 14.20
N SER A 285 7.71 -11.06 15.51
CA SER A 285 8.65 -10.36 16.40
C SER A 285 8.44 -8.84 16.44
N HIS A 286 7.19 -8.40 16.64
CA HIS A 286 6.83 -6.99 16.57
C HIS A 286 5.78 -6.59 17.62
N TYR A 287 5.85 -5.36 18.12
CA TYR A 287 4.83 -4.79 19.00
C TYR A 287 4.03 -3.69 18.29
N ALA A 288 2.74 -3.58 18.61
CA ALA A 288 1.91 -2.47 18.17
C ALA A 288 0.95 -2.03 19.28
N ALA A 289 0.40 -0.81 19.16
CA ALA A 289 -0.62 -0.31 20.07
C ALA A 289 -2.02 -0.61 19.54
N ILE A 290 -2.88 -1.20 20.38
CA ILE A 290 -4.33 -1.23 20.18
C ILE A 290 -4.93 -0.07 20.96
N VAL A 291 -5.48 0.91 20.24
CA VAL A 291 -5.98 2.17 20.85
C VAL A 291 -7.51 2.19 20.98
N GLY A 292 -8.22 1.34 20.25
CA GLY A 292 -9.69 1.34 20.26
C GLY A 292 -10.31 0.11 19.59
N GLU A 293 -11.63 0.00 19.73
CA GLU A 293 -12.47 -0.99 19.06
C GLU A 293 -13.73 -0.28 18.52
N ARG A 294 -14.12 -0.60 17.28
CA ARG A 294 -15.34 -0.08 16.64
C ARG A 294 -15.85 -1.09 15.64
N ASP A 295 -17.16 -1.35 15.65
CA ASP A 295 -17.84 -2.25 14.70
C ASP A 295 -17.19 -3.65 14.58
N GLY A 296 -16.70 -4.18 15.71
CA GLY A 296 -16.03 -5.50 15.77
C GLY A 296 -14.62 -5.53 15.17
N ARG A 297 -14.05 -4.37 14.82
CA ARG A 297 -12.66 -4.20 14.39
C ARG A 297 -11.85 -3.43 15.44
N TYR A 298 -10.56 -3.69 15.46
CA TYR A 298 -9.60 -3.12 16.40
C TYR A 298 -8.71 -2.10 15.70
N HIS A 299 -8.54 -0.95 16.33
CA HIS A 299 -7.72 0.14 15.83
C HIS A 299 -6.28 -0.07 16.30
N ILE A 300 -5.42 -0.44 15.36
CA ILE A 300 -3.98 -0.60 15.57
C ILE A 300 -3.29 0.66 15.07
N GLN A 301 -2.53 1.31 15.95
CA GLN A 301 -1.66 2.42 15.58
C GLN A 301 -0.21 2.00 15.68
N ASP A 302 0.42 1.90 14.51
CA ASP A 302 1.77 1.37 14.36
C ASP A 302 2.49 2.04 13.18
N PRO A 303 3.47 2.93 13.46
CA PRO A 303 4.27 3.58 12.42
C PRO A 303 4.95 2.60 11.46
N THR A 304 5.23 1.37 11.92
CA THR A 304 5.91 0.32 11.16
C THR A 304 5.02 -0.25 10.06
N PHE A 305 3.72 -0.43 10.33
CA PHE A 305 2.77 -1.10 9.43
C PHE A 305 1.76 -0.18 8.74
N GLY A 306 2.01 1.14 8.73
CA GLY A 306 1.18 2.10 8.01
C GLY A 306 0.50 3.15 8.87
N ALA A 307 0.99 3.37 10.09
CA ALA A 307 0.56 4.34 11.10
C ALA A 307 -0.85 4.11 11.68
N ASP A 308 -1.80 3.62 10.87
CA ASP A 308 -3.20 3.46 11.26
C ASP A 308 -3.87 2.28 10.49
N LEU A 309 -4.29 1.24 11.20
CA LEU A 309 -4.93 0.04 10.65
C LEU A 309 -6.17 -0.35 11.45
N TRP A 310 -7.22 -0.78 10.75
CA TRP A 310 -8.41 -1.41 11.36
C TRP A 310 -8.43 -2.89 11.03
N VAL A 311 -8.16 -3.73 12.02
CA VAL A 311 -8.01 -5.18 11.84
C VAL A 311 -9.19 -5.94 12.45
N SER A 312 -9.54 -7.08 11.86
CA SER A 312 -10.59 -7.95 12.41
C SER A 312 -10.09 -8.69 13.66
N ARG A 313 -11.04 -9.17 14.48
CA ARG A 313 -10.73 -10.14 15.55
C ARG A 313 -9.97 -11.34 15.01
N ASP A 314 -10.42 -11.91 13.89
CA ASP A 314 -9.81 -13.11 13.29
C ASP A 314 -8.36 -12.88 12.89
N ALA A 315 -8.01 -11.69 12.39
CA ALA A 315 -6.63 -11.31 12.09
C ALA A 315 -5.78 -11.27 13.37
N ILE A 316 -6.28 -10.65 14.45
CA ILE A 316 -5.58 -10.64 15.74
C ILE A 316 -5.40 -12.05 16.29
N GLU A 317 -6.43 -12.89 16.22
CA GLU A 317 -6.36 -14.28 16.68
C GLU A 317 -5.33 -15.11 15.89
N HIS A 318 -5.15 -14.80 14.60
CA HIS A 318 -4.20 -15.49 13.73
C HIS A 318 -2.77 -15.01 13.95
N GLU A 319 -2.56 -13.71 14.08
CA GLU A 319 -1.23 -13.08 14.04
C GLU A 319 -0.63 -12.78 15.41
N SER A 320 -1.46 -12.67 16.45
CA SER A 320 -0.98 -12.44 17.81
C SER A 320 -0.22 -13.65 18.34
N SER A 321 0.86 -13.39 19.06
CA SER A 321 1.56 -14.39 19.86
C SER A 321 0.81 -14.76 21.15
N GLY A 322 -0.26 -14.04 21.49
CA GLY A 322 -0.99 -14.18 22.75
C GLY A 322 -0.47 -13.28 23.88
N TYR A 323 0.69 -12.64 23.73
CA TYR A 323 1.25 -11.74 24.72
C TYR A 323 0.78 -10.30 24.53
N PHE A 324 0.39 -9.68 25.63
CA PHE A 324 -0.07 -8.29 25.69
C PHE A 324 0.49 -7.57 26.90
N LEU A 325 0.53 -6.25 26.83
CA LEU A 325 0.74 -5.36 27.96
C LEU A 325 -0.52 -4.51 28.13
N VAL A 326 -1.17 -4.59 29.29
CA VAL A 326 -2.49 -3.98 29.54
C VAL A 326 -2.44 -3.05 30.74
N PRO A 327 -3.32 -2.04 30.86
CA PRO A 327 -3.47 -1.28 32.10
C PRO A 327 -3.72 -2.23 33.28
N ALA A 328 -2.96 -2.08 34.37
CA ALA A 328 -3.03 -2.99 35.50
C ALA A 328 -4.44 -3.07 36.14
N THR A 329 -5.20 -1.97 36.04
CA THR A 329 -6.61 -1.87 36.49
C THR A 329 -7.59 -2.66 35.63
N GLN A 330 -7.23 -3.02 34.40
CA GLN A 330 -8.09 -3.71 33.44
C GLN A 330 -7.80 -5.21 33.35
N LYS A 331 -6.90 -5.74 34.19
CA LYS A 331 -6.62 -7.17 34.21
C LYS A 331 -7.89 -7.95 34.60
N LYS A 332 -8.44 -8.72 33.65
CA LYS A 332 -9.65 -9.53 33.84
C LYS A 332 -9.33 -10.94 34.30
N ASP A 333 -10.29 -11.57 34.96
CA ASP A 333 -10.29 -13.02 35.19
C ASP A 333 -10.26 -13.77 33.84
N GLY A 334 -9.33 -14.70 33.70
CA GLY A 334 -9.09 -15.46 32.46
C GLY A 334 -7.85 -15.06 31.66
N TRP A 335 -7.19 -13.95 31.99
CA TRP A 335 -5.85 -13.65 31.47
C TRP A 335 -4.78 -14.13 32.44
N ARG A 336 -3.81 -14.88 31.91
CA ARG A 336 -2.71 -15.42 32.72
C ARG A 336 -1.64 -14.35 32.90
N THR A 337 -1.13 -14.19 34.12
CA THR A 337 0.05 -13.36 34.37
C THR A 337 1.27 -13.97 33.69
N VAL A 338 2.05 -13.14 33.00
CA VAL A 338 3.33 -13.56 32.41
C VAL A 338 4.41 -13.48 33.49
N SER A 339 5.21 -14.53 33.64
CA SER A 339 6.36 -14.51 34.55
C SER A 339 7.52 -13.72 33.95
N LEU A 340 8.46 -13.26 34.78
CA LEU A 340 9.66 -12.57 34.27
C LEU A 340 10.48 -13.48 33.34
N GLU A 341 10.56 -14.78 33.61
CA GLU A 341 11.31 -15.72 32.75
C GLU A 341 10.65 -15.87 31.37
N GLU A 342 9.31 -15.88 31.33
CA GLU A 342 8.54 -15.98 30.10
C GLU A 342 8.59 -14.67 29.30
N GLY A 343 8.37 -13.52 29.95
CA GLY A 343 8.40 -12.21 29.30
C GLY A 343 9.78 -11.82 28.76
N ALA A 344 10.86 -12.34 29.35
CA ALA A 344 12.23 -12.16 28.86
C ALA A 344 12.52 -12.89 27.54
N LYS A 345 11.60 -13.73 27.03
CA LYS A 345 11.74 -14.47 25.77
C LYS A 345 10.88 -13.90 24.64
N VAL A 346 10.03 -12.92 24.93
CA VAL A 346 9.12 -12.28 23.98
C VAL A 346 9.75 -10.98 23.54
N TYR A 347 10.20 -10.87 22.29
CA TYR A 347 10.94 -9.73 21.77
C TYR A 347 10.28 -9.07 20.56
N GLY A 348 10.28 -7.74 20.57
CA GLY A 348 9.94 -6.91 19.42
C GLY A 348 11.18 -6.26 18.83
N MET A 349 11.31 -6.33 17.50
CA MET A 349 12.44 -5.82 16.74
C MET A 349 12.00 -4.88 15.61
N GLY A 350 10.85 -4.22 15.76
CA GLY A 350 10.34 -3.34 14.70
C GLY A 350 11.13 -2.04 14.53
N PHE A 351 11.40 -1.71 13.27
CA PHE A 351 12.06 -0.48 12.82
C PHE A 351 11.04 0.65 12.64
N THR A 352 11.17 1.70 13.46
CA THR A 352 10.18 2.78 13.56
C THR A 352 10.64 4.11 12.96
N ALA A 353 11.91 4.22 12.53
CA ALA A 353 12.47 5.44 11.98
C ALA A 353 12.41 5.43 10.44
N ALA A 354 11.41 6.05 9.83
CA ALA A 354 11.37 6.22 8.38
C ALA A 354 10.79 7.59 7.99
N ASN A 355 11.37 8.18 6.95
CA ASN A 355 10.76 9.30 6.24
C ASN A 355 9.44 8.83 5.61
N ASP A 356 8.46 9.72 5.40
CA ASP A 356 7.24 9.34 4.68
C ASP A 356 7.55 9.10 3.19
N PRO A 357 7.48 7.85 2.70
CA PRO A 357 7.77 7.55 1.30
C PRO A 357 6.79 8.18 0.30
N ARG A 358 5.69 8.80 0.77
CA ARG A 358 4.73 9.53 -0.06
C ARG A 358 5.12 10.98 -0.32
N ALA A 359 6.12 11.50 0.39
CA ALA A 359 6.56 12.90 0.35
C ALA A 359 7.36 13.25 -0.92
N THR A 360 6.83 12.87 -2.09
CA THR A 360 7.37 13.21 -3.43
C THR A 360 6.38 14.04 -4.26
N THR A 361 5.39 14.64 -3.61
CA THR A 361 4.39 15.49 -4.29
C THR A 361 5.00 16.79 -4.79
N PRO A 362 4.35 17.49 -5.73
CA PRO A 362 4.84 18.78 -6.21
C PRO A 362 5.06 19.82 -5.10
N GLU A 363 4.26 19.77 -4.03
CA GLU A 363 4.28 20.70 -2.90
C GLU A 363 5.24 20.30 -1.76
N ASP A 364 5.93 19.16 -1.87
CA ASP A 364 6.96 18.79 -0.89
C ASP A 364 8.27 19.55 -1.18
N ASP A 365 9.03 19.83 -0.11
CA ASP A 365 10.21 20.68 -0.18
C ASP A 365 11.32 20.06 -1.05
N LYS A 366 11.94 20.90 -1.87
CA LYS A 366 13.02 20.52 -2.78
C LYS A 366 14.21 21.47 -2.63
N GLU A 367 15.39 20.98 -2.97
CA GLU A 367 16.66 21.70 -2.77
C GLU A 367 16.82 22.94 -3.65
N LYS A 368 16.20 22.96 -4.82
CA LYS A 368 16.18 24.12 -5.72
C LYS A 368 14.82 24.76 -5.76
N ASP A 369 14.80 26.08 -5.93
CA ASP A 369 13.60 26.82 -6.29
C ASP A 369 12.97 26.26 -7.57
N CYS A 370 11.64 26.24 -7.62
CA CYS A 370 10.89 25.73 -8.77
C CYS A 370 11.15 26.60 -10.01
N GLU A 371 11.94 26.09 -10.96
CA GLU A 371 12.07 26.70 -12.28
C GLU A 371 10.99 26.19 -13.23
N ASP A 372 10.40 27.09 -14.02
CA ASP A 372 9.42 26.79 -15.06
C ASP A 372 10.09 25.93 -16.17
N SER A 373 9.95 24.60 -16.11
CA SER A 373 10.45 23.70 -17.16
C SER A 373 9.51 23.71 -18.36
N ARG A 374 9.95 24.24 -19.51
CA ARG A 374 9.16 24.25 -20.77
C ARG A 374 9.98 23.78 -21.95
N GLY A 375 9.65 22.61 -22.49
CA GLY A 375 10.31 22.03 -23.66
C GLY A 375 11.76 21.58 -23.40
N MET A 376 12.16 21.48 -22.13
CA MET A 376 13.47 20.98 -21.71
C MET A 376 13.35 20.39 -20.31
N CYS A 377 13.79 19.14 -20.17
CA CYS A 377 13.84 18.45 -18.89
C CYS A 377 14.78 19.16 -17.91
N THR A 378 14.29 19.38 -16.70
CA THR A 378 15.01 19.98 -15.57
C THR A 378 15.12 18.97 -14.44
N TYR A 379 16.01 19.22 -13.47
CA TYR A 379 16.23 18.34 -12.33
C TYR A 379 16.23 19.08 -11.00
N ASN A 380 15.70 18.42 -9.98
CA ASN A 380 15.68 18.83 -8.59
C ASN A 380 15.83 17.61 -7.67
N VAL A 381 15.82 17.81 -6.35
CA VAL A 381 15.89 16.76 -5.34
C VAL A 381 14.88 17.05 -4.25
N HIS A 382 14.01 16.10 -3.91
CA HIS A 382 13.14 16.20 -2.72
C HIS A 382 14.01 16.08 -1.47
N GLY A 383 13.97 17.09 -0.60
CA GLY A 383 14.96 17.22 0.48
C GLY A 383 14.85 16.11 1.52
N MET A 384 13.65 15.86 2.04
CA MET A 384 13.44 14.83 3.08
C MET A 384 13.78 13.41 2.59
N LEU A 385 13.44 13.09 1.35
CA LEU A 385 13.63 11.74 0.80
C LEU A 385 14.98 11.55 0.11
N VAL A 386 15.70 12.63 -0.19
CA VAL A 386 16.88 12.60 -1.06
C VAL A 386 16.55 11.85 -2.35
N SER A 387 15.47 12.29 -3.00
CA SER A 387 14.93 11.68 -4.21
C SER A 387 15.18 12.57 -5.41
N LEU A 388 15.87 12.06 -6.44
CA LEU A 388 15.94 12.74 -7.72
C LEU A 388 14.53 12.99 -8.26
N ASN A 389 14.28 14.22 -8.69
CA ASN A 389 13.05 14.66 -9.33
C ASN A 389 13.40 15.23 -10.71
N LEU A 390 12.76 14.72 -11.76
CA LEU A 390 12.91 15.26 -13.13
C LEU A 390 11.56 15.78 -13.60
N THR A 391 11.55 16.95 -14.23
CA THR A 391 10.33 17.61 -14.68
C THR A 391 10.51 18.24 -16.06
N ASP A 392 9.52 18.06 -16.92
CA ASP A 392 9.39 18.79 -18.19
C ASP A 392 7.91 19.07 -18.49
N THR A 393 7.64 20.20 -19.13
CA THR A 393 6.34 20.54 -19.72
C THR A 393 6.49 20.65 -21.24
N PRO A 394 6.50 19.51 -21.96
CA PRO A 394 6.84 19.50 -23.38
C PRO A 394 5.76 20.07 -24.29
N VAL A 395 4.48 20.01 -23.87
CA VAL A 395 3.35 20.43 -24.70
C VAL A 395 2.30 21.18 -23.90
N GLY A 396 1.67 22.15 -24.54
CA GLY A 396 0.50 22.84 -24.01
C GLY A 396 0.34 24.25 -24.57
N TYR A 397 -0.77 24.87 -24.22
CA TYR A 397 -1.06 26.26 -24.60
C TYR A 397 -1.92 26.94 -23.53
N ARG A 398 -1.93 28.28 -23.56
CA ARG A 398 -2.83 29.09 -22.74
C ARG A 398 -3.93 29.66 -23.65
N PRO A 399 -5.20 29.23 -23.52
CA PRO A 399 -6.29 29.80 -24.30
C PRO A 399 -6.57 31.24 -23.85
N ALA A 400 -7.23 32.04 -24.70
CA ALA A 400 -7.66 33.38 -24.34
C ALA A 400 -8.71 33.39 -23.21
N VAL A 401 -9.51 32.32 -23.11
CA VAL A 401 -10.52 32.10 -22.07
C VAL A 401 -10.37 30.68 -21.53
N GLY A 402 -10.31 30.54 -20.21
CA GLY A 402 -10.19 29.25 -19.52
C GLY A 402 -8.78 28.95 -18.98
N PRO A 403 -8.61 27.82 -18.29
CA PRO A 403 -7.33 27.43 -17.70
C PRO A 403 -6.31 27.04 -18.78
N ALA A 404 -5.03 27.25 -18.48
CA ALA A 404 -3.96 26.77 -19.34
C ALA A 404 -3.93 25.23 -19.40
N VAL A 405 -3.61 24.69 -20.57
CA VAL A 405 -3.68 23.26 -20.86
C VAL A 405 -2.27 22.73 -21.10
N PHE A 406 -1.44 22.76 -20.05
CA PHE A 406 -0.06 22.27 -20.08
C PHE A 406 0.04 20.85 -19.56
N VAL A 407 0.78 20.00 -20.26
CA VAL A 407 1.11 18.63 -19.82
C VAL A 407 2.51 18.65 -19.25
N THR A 408 2.61 18.46 -17.94
CA THR A 408 3.86 18.28 -17.22
C THR A 408 4.06 16.81 -16.93
N LEU A 409 5.25 16.30 -17.22
CA LEU A 409 5.71 14.97 -16.88
C LEU A 409 6.67 15.08 -15.70
N THR A 410 6.47 14.23 -14.69
CA THR A 410 7.30 14.23 -13.49
C THR A 410 7.80 12.82 -13.21
N TYR A 411 9.11 12.66 -13.08
CA TYR A 411 9.75 11.45 -12.56
C TYR A 411 10.17 11.68 -11.12
N ASN A 412 9.83 10.75 -10.24
CA ASN A 412 10.32 10.72 -8.88
C ASN A 412 11.10 9.41 -8.68
N GLN A 413 12.42 9.51 -8.46
CA GLN A 413 13.24 8.34 -8.20
C GLN A 413 12.67 7.51 -7.06
N ARG A 414 12.22 8.13 -5.96
CA ARG A 414 11.68 7.43 -4.80
C ARG A 414 10.17 7.25 -4.78
N GLU A 415 9.53 7.22 -5.97
CA GLU A 415 8.10 6.93 -6.06
C GLU A 415 7.80 5.51 -5.55
N ALA A 416 6.93 5.41 -4.54
CA ALA A 416 6.77 4.20 -3.73
C ALA A 416 5.35 3.61 -3.76
N TYR A 417 4.35 4.34 -4.26
CA TYR A 417 2.93 3.94 -4.17
C TYR A 417 2.19 3.86 -5.51
N GLN A 418 2.94 3.61 -6.59
CA GLN A 418 2.35 3.26 -7.89
C GLN A 418 2.17 1.73 -8.00
N PRO A 419 1.06 1.27 -8.63
CA PRO A 419 0.93 -0.13 -9.04
C PRO A 419 2.08 -0.54 -9.96
N ALA A 420 2.48 -1.80 -9.87
CA ALA A 420 3.47 -2.39 -10.77
C ALA A 420 2.92 -2.53 -12.19
N LEU A 421 1.61 -2.78 -12.33
CA LEU A 421 0.90 -2.83 -13.61
C LEU A 421 -0.30 -1.88 -13.61
N PRO A 422 -0.08 -0.57 -13.89
CA PRO A 422 -1.17 0.40 -13.89
C PRO A 422 -2.28 0.03 -14.88
N THR A 423 -3.52 0.10 -14.42
CA THR A 423 -4.74 -0.15 -15.22
C THR A 423 -5.34 1.12 -15.84
N PHE A 424 -4.63 2.24 -15.67
CA PHE A 424 -4.93 3.57 -16.17
C PHE A 424 -3.80 4.09 -17.09
N GLY A 425 -4.07 5.18 -17.81
CA GLY A 425 -3.06 5.81 -18.69
C GLY A 425 -1.86 6.32 -17.89
N HIS A 426 -0.66 5.92 -18.28
CA HIS A 426 0.60 6.26 -17.62
C HIS A 426 1.72 6.42 -18.66
N VAL A 427 2.81 7.05 -18.25
CA VAL A 427 3.98 7.34 -19.10
C VAL A 427 5.22 6.52 -18.74
N GLY A 428 5.09 5.59 -17.79
CA GLY A 428 6.12 4.65 -17.39
C GLY A 428 6.21 4.50 -15.86
N PRO A 429 6.99 3.51 -15.37
CA PRO A 429 7.21 3.33 -13.94
C PRO A 429 7.84 4.57 -13.30
N LYS A 430 7.33 5.01 -12.16
CA LYS A 430 7.79 6.19 -11.40
C LYS A 430 7.62 7.53 -12.11
N TRP A 431 7.01 7.52 -13.30
CA TRP A 431 6.60 8.72 -13.99
C TRP A 431 5.13 9.02 -13.68
N SER A 432 4.80 10.30 -13.65
CA SER A 432 3.45 10.79 -13.43
C SER A 432 3.19 12.01 -14.32
N THR A 433 1.95 12.46 -14.35
CA THR A 433 1.53 13.66 -15.06
C THR A 433 0.59 14.50 -14.20
N ASN A 434 0.61 15.82 -14.41
CA ASN A 434 -0.31 16.76 -13.76
C ASN A 434 -1.79 16.56 -14.14
N TRP A 435 -2.09 15.71 -15.13
CA TRP A 435 -3.46 15.38 -15.56
C TRP A 435 -4.07 14.15 -14.89
N LEU A 436 -3.31 13.45 -14.04
CA LEU A 436 -3.77 12.22 -13.41
C LEU A 436 -3.66 12.31 -11.88
N SER A 437 -4.79 12.20 -11.20
CA SER A 437 -4.87 11.94 -9.77
C SER A 437 -6.00 10.94 -9.54
N TYR A 438 -5.86 10.08 -8.53
CA TYR A 438 -6.86 9.06 -8.21
C TYR A 438 -6.86 8.75 -6.72
N VAL A 439 -7.99 8.26 -6.25
CA VAL A 439 -8.17 7.77 -4.87
C VAL A 439 -8.11 6.25 -4.89
N THR A 440 -7.36 5.68 -3.95
CA THR A 440 -7.38 4.27 -3.57
C THR A 440 -8.16 4.16 -2.26
N ASP A 441 -9.10 3.23 -2.21
CA ASP A 441 -10.00 3.01 -1.07
C ASP A 441 -10.41 1.53 -1.01
N ASP A 442 -10.80 1.06 0.17
CA ASP A 442 -11.52 -0.20 0.36
C ASP A 442 -13.03 0.08 0.37
N PRO A 443 -13.76 -0.16 -0.74
CA PRO A 443 -15.20 0.11 -0.82
C PRO A 443 -16.01 -0.71 0.18
N ALA A 444 -15.43 -1.81 0.67
CA ALA A 444 -16.03 -2.70 1.64
C ALA A 444 -15.90 -2.16 3.07
N SER A 445 -14.93 -1.29 3.34
CA SER A 445 -14.72 -0.67 4.65
C SER A 445 -14.56 0.84 4.51
N ALA A 446 -15.71 1.52 4.44
CA ALA A 446 -15.78 2.95 4.22
C ALA A 446 -14.90 3.75 5.18
N GLY A 447 -14.04 4.60 4.62
CA GLY A 447 -13.20 5.49 5.40
C GLY A 447 -11.90 4.88 5.92
N THR A 448 -11.62 3.62 5.59
CA THR A 448 -10.38 2.97 6.00
C THR A 448 -9.35 3.03 4.88
N ARG A 449 -8.10 3.37 5.25
CA ARG A 449 -6.93 3.33 4.33
C ARG A 449 -7.11 4.15 3.05
N VAL A 450 -7.85 5.25 3.10
CA VAL A 450 -8.09 6.11 1.93
C VAL A 450 -6.84 6.92 1.61
N GLN A 451 -6.37 6.79 0.37
CA GLN A 451 -5.20 7.51 -0.12
C GLN A 451 -5.51 8.18 -1.46
N ARG A 452 -5.09 9.44 -1.62
CA ARG A 452 -5.06 10.12 -2.91
C ARG A 452 -3.64 10.13 -3.44
N ASN A 453 -3.44 9.60 -4.64
CA ASN A 453 -2.21 9.80 -5.40
C ASN A 453 -2.29 11.17 -6.09
N VAL A 454 -1.32 12.04 -5.81
CA VAL A 454 -1.34 13.45 -6.21
C VAL A 454 -0.89 13.58 -7.65
N ALA A 455 -1.49 14.52 -8.38
CA ALA A 455 -1.08 14.84 -9.73
C ALA A 455 0.37 15.37 -9.73
N GLY A 456 1.24 14.76 -10.52
CA GLY A 456 2.69 15.05 -10.50
C GLY A 456 3.51 14.21 -9.50
N GLY A 457 2.90 13.21 -8.85
CA GLY A 457 3.59 12.19 -8.06
C GLY A 457 3.32 12.29 -6.56
N GLY A 458 3.75 11.26 -5.82
CA GLY A 458 3.51 11.16 -4.38
C GLY A 458 2.04 10.93 -4.02
N ALA A 459 1.76 10.93 -2.71
CA ALA A 459 0.42 10.65 -2.20
C ALA A 459 0.09 11.35 -0.89
N ARG A 460 -1.20 11.36 -0.54
CA ARG A 460 -1.75 11.87 0.72
C ARG A 460 -2.74 10.86 1.29
N THR A 461 -2.61 10.54 2.58
CA THR A 461 -3.50 9.64 3.31
C THR A 461 -4.55 10.43 4.08
N TYR A 462 -5.76 9.89 4.17
CA TYR A 462 -6.86 10.51 4.89
C TYR A 462 -7.31 9.64 6.06
N ALA A 463 -7.58 10.28 7.19
CA ALA A 463 -8.02 9.66 8.44
C ALA A 463 -9.20 10.44 9.05
N GLY A 464 -9.74 9.93 10.16
CA GLY A 464 -10.83 10.59 10.89
C GLY A 464 -12.14 10.64 10.10
N TYR A 465 -12.46 9.59 9.35
CA TYR A 465 -13.70 9.49 8.58
C TYR A 465 -14.94 9.54 9.49
N SER A 466 -15.88 10.42 9.15
CA SER A 466 -17.19 10.55 9.79
C SER A 466 -18.28 9.95 8.91
N SER A 467 -18.90 8.86 9.36
CA SER A 467 -20.02 8.25 8.63
C SER A 467 -21.26 9.14 8.54
N ALA A 468 -21.42 10.08 9.47
CA ALA A 468 -22.54 11.03 9.49
C ALA A 468 -22.46 12.08 8.36
N THR A 469 -21.24 12.45 7.94
CA THR A 469 -21.01 13.51 6.94
C THR A 469 -20.34 13.01 5.66
N GLY A 470 -19.75 11.81 5.70
CA GLY A 470 -18.86 11.30 4.66
C GLY A 470 -17.49 11.99 4.61
N ALA A 471 -17.21 12.93 5.52
CA ALA A 471 -15.98 13.73 5.49
C ALA A 471 -14.84 13.08 6.26
N PHE A 472 -13.62 13.35 5.81
CA PHE A 472 -12.38 13.07 6.55
C PHE A 472 -11.91 14.32 7.30
N THR A 473 -10.91 14.16 8.16
CA THR A 473 -10.24 15.31 8.79
C THR A 473 -9.52 16.14 7.73
N ALA A 474 -9.47 17.46 7.92
CA ALA A 474 -8.77 18.38 7.02
C ALA A 474 -7.28 18.02 6.90
N GLU A 475 -6.75 18.09 5.67
CA GLU A 475 -5.33 17.87 5.39
C GLU A 475 -4.48 18.96 6.06
N SER A 476 -3.38 18.56 6.71
CA SER A 476 -2.51 19.49 7.45
C SER A 476 -1.76 20.50 6.58
N ARG A 477 -1.60 20.22 5.27
CA ARG A 477 -0.82 21.04 4.33
C ARG A 477 -1.62 22.22 3.77
N ASP A 478 -2.81 21.96 3.24
CA ASP A 478 -3.63 22.96 2.53
C ASP A 478 -5.06 23.09 3.08
N GLY A 479 -5.38 22.40 4.18
CA GLY A 479 -6.69 22.46 4.82
C GLY A 479 -7.81 21.80 4.02
N ALA A 480 -7.51 21.14 2.90
CA ALA A 480 -8.53 20.53 2.06
C ALA A 480 -9.20 19.34 2.77
N ILE A 481 -10.48 19.15 2.47
CA ILE A 481 -11.30 18.09 3.06
C ILE A 481 -11.72 17.14 1.94
N LEU A 482 -11.34 15.87 2.06
CA LEU A 482 -11.91 14.82 1.23
C LEU A 482 -13.26 14.40 1.79
N VAL A 483 -14.24 14.19 0.90
CA VAL A 483 -15.61 13.80 1.25
C VAL A 483 -16.05 12.68 0.34
N ARG A 484 -16.51 11.57 0.92
CA ARG A 484 -17.18 10.50 0.18
C ARG A 484 -18.63 10.91 -0.10
N VAL A 485 -18.92 11.27 -1.35
CA VAL A 485 -20.23 11.81 -1.76
C VAL A 485 -21.18 10.74 -2.33
N ALA A 486 -20.67 9.57 -2.71
CA ALA A 486 -21.50 8.41 -3.07
C ALA A 486 -20.80 7.10 -2.72
N ALA A 487 -21.60 6.10 -2.36
CA ALA A 487 -21.14 4.74 -2.07
C ALA A 487 -21.12 3.84 -3.31
N ASP A 488 -22.06 4.03 -4.22
CA ASP A 488 -22.20 3.24 -5.45
C ASP A 488 -22.76 4.10 -6.62
N PRO A 489 -22.02 4.31 -7.72
CA PRO A 489 -20.58 4.08 -7.79
C PRO A 489 -19.87 4.96 -6.77
N ILE A 490 -18.78 4.46 -6.19
CA ILE A 490 -18.03 5.20 -5.20
C ILE A 490 -17.50 6.50 -5.79
N ARG A 491 -17.75 7.61 -5.10
CA ARG A 491 -17.32 8.95 -5.54
C ARG A 491 -16.79 9.75 -4.37
N TYR A 492 -15.69 10.45 -4.64
CA TYR A 492 -15.03 11.35 -3.72
C TYR A 492 -15.01 12.77 -4.30
N GLU A 493 -15.20 13.74 -3.42
CA GLU A 493 -15.07 15.17 -3.69
C GLU A 493 -13.98 15.71 -2.77
N ARG A 494 -13.02 16.46 -3.33
CA ARG A 494 -12.02 17.17 -2.54
C ARG A 494 -12.40 18.64 -2.51
N ARG A 495 -12.77 19.12 -1.32
CA ARG A 495 -13.13 20.53 -1.06
C ARG A 495 -11.90 21.29 -0.63
N LEU A 496 -11.55 22.33 -1.37
CA LEU A 496 -10.38 23.16 -1.09
C LEU A 496 -10.70 24.23 -0.03
N ALA A 497 -9.67 24.72 0.66
CA ALA A 497 -9.83 25.75 1.69
C ALA A 497 -10.36 27.09 1.12
N ASP A 498 -10.17 27.34 -0.17
CA ASP A 498 -10.71 28.51 -0.88
C ASP A 498 -12.20 28.36 -1.28
N GLY A 499 -12.82 27.21 -0.97
CA GLY A 499 -14.21 26.91 -1.26
C GLY A 499 -14.46 26.27 -2.63
N SER A 500 -13.41 25.92 -3.39
CA SER A 500 -13.51 25.26 -4.69
C SER A 500 -13.43 23.74 -4.69
#